data_AF-A0A9D7PA19-F1
#
_entry.id   AF-A0A9D7PA19-F1
#
_cell.length_a   1.000
_cell.length_b   1.000
_cell.length_c   1.000
_cell.angle_alpha   90.00
_cell.angle_beta   90.00
_cell.angle_gamma   90.00
#
_symmetry.space_group_name_H-M   'P 1'
#
loop_
_entity.id
_entity.type
_entity.pdbx_description
1 polymer ?
#
loop_
_entity_poly.entity_id
_entity_poly.type
_entity_poly.pdbx_seq_one_letter_code
_entity_poly.pdbx_strand_id
1 'polypeptide(L)'
;MTRHRSSRPGRDRRAVRHAAPAGRPRITEDRHVAVVGGGIAGLAAATVLAERGVRVTLLESDGRLGGRVSSWGLDGGRTMSRGFHAFFRQ
;
A
#
# COMPACT_ATOMS: atom_id res chain seq x y z
N MET A 1 -32.64 11.59 27.82
CA MET A 1 -32.75 11.57 26.34
C MET A 1 -31.40 11.95 25.74
N THR A 2 -30.48 10.98 25.62
CA THR A 2 -29.06 11.18 25.32
C THR A 2 -28.82 11.20 23.81
N ARG A 3 -28.37 12.34 23.27
CA ARG A 3 -28.00 12.48 21.85
C ARG A 3 -26.71 11.70 21.58
N HIS A 4 -26.81 10.65 20.76
CA HIS A 4 -25.67 9.93 20.22
C HIS A 4 -24.90 10.87 19.27
N ARG A 5 -23.79 11.48 19.73
CA ARG A 5 -22.90 12.25 18.85
C ARG A 5 -22.28 11.26 17.85
N SER A 6 -22.59 11.42 16.56
CA SER A 6 -21.84 10.74 15.51
C SER A 6 -20.41 11.29 15.49
N SER A 7 -19.43 10.44 15.79
CA SER A 7 -18.03 10.81 15.79
C SER A 7 -17.53 11.00 14.36
N ARG A 8 -17.57 12.26 13.87
CA ARG A 8 -16.88 12.64 12.65
C ARG A 8 -15.36 12.54 12.87
N PRO A 9 -14.61 11.81 12.04
CA PRO A 9 -13.15 11.78 12.13
C PRO A 9 -12.59 13.08 11.55
N GLY A 10 -12.31 14.05 12.42
CA GLY A 10 -11.56 15.26 12.04
C GLY A 10 -12.27 16.59 12.32
N ARG A 11 -11.50 17.67 12.18
CA ARG A 11 -11.90 19.06 12.48
C ARG A 11 -12.68 19.73 11.33
N ASP A 12 -12.64 19.14 10.14
CA ASP A 12 -13.38 19.63 8.98
C ASP A 12 -14.87 19.25 9.08
N ARG A 13 -15.72 20.28 9.17
CA ARG A 13 -17.19 20.12 9.22
C ARG A 13 -17.77 19.59 7.92
N ARG A 14 -17.04 19.70 6.81
CA ARG A 14 -17.42 19.21 5.47
C ARG A 14 -16.92 17.80 5.18
N ALA A 15 -16.18 17.16 6.11
CA ALA A 15 -15.71 15.80 5.90
C ALA A 15 -16.88 14.82 5.71
N VAL A 16 -16.90 14.14 4.57
CA VAL A 16 -17.83 13.05 4.25
C VAL A 16 -17.06 11.73 4.34
N ARG A 17 -17.65 10.72 4.98
CA ARG A 17 -17.13 9.35 4.93
C ARG A 17 -17.69 8.68 3.68
N HIS A 18 -16.81 8.29 2.77
CA HIS A 18 -17.15 7.36 1.69
C HIS A 18 -16.87 5.94 2.19
N ALA A 19 -17.93 5.14 2.35
CA ALA A 19 -17.77 3.73 2.67
C ALA A 19 -17.09 3.04 1.48
N ALA A 20 -16.03 2.29 1.75
CA ALA A 20 -15.43 1.44 0.73
C ALA A 20 -16.41 0.32 0.35
N PRO A 21 -16.47 -0.09 -0.93
CA PRO A 21 -17.18 -1.30 -1.32
C PRO A 21 -16.66 -2.52 -0.54
N ALA A 22 -17.49 -3.56 -0.42
CA ALA A 22 -17.03 -4.83 0.11
C ALA A 22 -15.82 -5.34 -0.69
N GLY A 23 -14.85 -5.92 0.01
CA GLY A 23 -13.68 -6.53 -0.62
C GLY A 23 -14.08 -7.65 -1.57
N ARG A 24 -13.24 -7.92 -2.58
CA ARG A 24 -13.42 -9.11 -3.44
C ARG A 24 -13.18 -10.39 -2.62
N PRO A 25 -13.86 -11.50 -2.94
CA PRO A 25 -13.65 -12.76 -2.25
C PRO A 25 -12.20 -13.24 -2.32
N ARG A 26 -11.83 -14.09 -1.35
CA ARG A 26 -10.58 -14.84 -1.35
C ARG A 26 -10.56 -15.80 -2.55
N ILE A 27 -9.39 -15.99 -3.14
CA ILE A 27 -9.16 -16.99 -4.19
C ILE A 27 -8.91 -18.32 -3.47
N THR A 28 -9.72 -19.33 -3.76
CA THR A 28 -9.65 -20.64 -3.09
C THR A 28 -8.90 -21.70 -3.90
N GLU A 29 -8.67 -21.43 -5.18
CA GLU A 29 -7.83 -22.26 -6.03
C GLU A 29 -6.36 -22.07 -5.65
N ASP A 30 -5.57 -23.15 -5.72
CA ASP A 30 -4.12 -23.05 -5.59
C ASP A 30 -3.54 -22.35 -6.82
N ARG A 31 -3.31 -21.04 -6.68
CA ARG A 31 -2.71 -20.18 -7.70
C ARG A 31 -1.34 -19.73 -7.24
N HIS A 32 -0.38 -19.80 -8.16
CA HIS A 32 0.96 -19.23 -7.98
C HIS A 32 1.22 -18.21 -9.09
N VAL A 33 1.52 -16.98 -8.69
CA VAL A 33 1.73 -15.85 -9.61
C VAL A 33 3.14 -15.27 -9.43
N ALA A 34 3.81 -15.00 -10.54
CA ALA A 34 5.00 -14.17 -10.56
C ALA A 34 4.63 -12.70 -10.75
N VAL A 35 5.19 -11.81 -9.92
CA VAL A 35 5.10 -10.36 -10.08
C VAL A 35 6.50 -9.85 -10.41
N VAL A 36 6.65 -9.16 -11.54
CA VAL A 36 7.93 -8.63 -12.00
C VAL A 36 7.99 -7.12 -11.72
N GLY A 37 8.98 -6.71 -10.94
CA GLY A 37 9.21 -5.35 -10.45
C GLY A 37 8.77 -5.16 -9.00
N GLY A 38 9.72 -4.81 -8.14
CA GLY A 38 9.56 -4.49 -6.71
C GLY A 38 9.28 -3.01 -6.42
N GLY A 39 8.79 -2.25 -7.42
CA GLY A 39 8.29 -0.89 -7.23
C GLY A 39 6.90 -0.84 -6.57
N ILE A 40 6.38 0.37 -6.32
CA ILE A 40 5.09 0.56 -5.62
C ILE A 40 3.92 -0.21 -6.27
N ALA A 41 3.88 -0.28 -7.61
CA ALA A 41 2.83 -1.00 -8.32
C ALA A 41 2.93 -2.52 -8.13
N GLY A 42 4.14 -3.09 -8.22
CA GLY A 42 4.35 -4.52 -8.03
C GLY A 42 4.16 -4.94 -6.58
N LEU A 43 4.62 -4.13 -5.62
CA LEU A 43 4.34 -4.35 -4.20
C LEU A 43 2.84 -4.31 -3.92
N ALA A 44 2.11 -3.33 -4.45
CA ALA A 44 0.65 -3.27 -4.29
C ALA A 44 -0.05 -4.50 -4.89
N ALA A 45 0.35 -4.93 -6.09
CA ALA A 45 -0.20 -6.11 -6.73
C ALA A 45 0.08 -7.40 -5.92
N ALA A 46 1.34 -7.57 -5.48
CA ALA A 46 1.75 -8.72 -4.68
C ALA A 46 0.99 -8.78 -3.35
N THR A 47 0.85 -7.65 -2.64
CA THR A 47 0.10 -7.56 -1.38
C THR A 47 -1.36 -7.95 -1.57
N VAL A 48 -2.06 -7.37 -2.56
CA VAL A 48 -3.48 -7.68 -2.78
C VAL A 48 -3.69 -9.14 -3.17
N LEU A 49 -2.78 -9.73 -3.96
CA LEU A 49 -2.84 -11.15 -4.32
C LEU A 49 -2.60 -12.05 -3.10
N ALA A 50 -1.57 -11.76 -2.31
CA ALA A 50 -1.23 -12.53 -1.11
C ALA A 50 -2.35 -12.47 -0.06
N GLU A 51 -2.93 -11.29 0.19
CA GLU A 51 -4.08 -11.12 1.09
C GLU A 51 -5.28 -11.99 0.67
N ARG A 52 -5.46 -12.18 -0.65
CA ARG A 52 -6.48 -13.03 -1.24
C ARG A 52 -6.10 -14.51 -1.33
N GLY A 53 -4.98 -14.93 -0.74
CA GLY A 53 -4.59 -16.35 -0.64
C GLY A 53 -3.78 -16.88 -1.82
N VAL A 54 -3.35 -16.03 -2.74
CA VAL A 54 -2.51 -16.44 -3.87
C VAL A 54 -1.05 -16.53 -3.42
N ARG A 55 -0.36 -17.62 -3.79
CA ARG A 55 1.10 -17.72 -3.62
C ARG A 55 1.76 -16.75 -4.60
N VAL A 56 2.64 -15.87 -4.12
CA VAL A 56 3.30 -14.87 -4.99
C VAL A 56 4.82 -15.03 -4.94
N THR A 57 5.44 -15.05 -6.11
CA THR A 57 6.89 -14.82 -6.27
C THR A 57 7.09 -13.42 -6.81
N LEU A 58 7.65 -12.53 -6.00
CA LEU A 58 8.03 -11.18 -6.41
C LEU A 58 9.49 -11.18 -6.90
N LEU A 59 9.72 -10.73 -8.12
CA LEU A 59 11.04 -10.64 -8.74
C LEU A 59 11.41 -9.17 -8.91
N GLU A 60 12.52 -8.74 -8.31
CA GLU A 60 13.11 -7.41 -8.52
C GLU A 60 14.55 -7.58 -9.02
N SER A 61 14.91 -6.74 -9.99
CA SER A 61 16.24 -6.69 -10.61
C SER A 61 17.29 -6.01 -9.73
N ASP A 62 16.90 -5.02 -8.93
CA ASP A 62 17.76 -4.27 -8.01
C ASP A 62 17.92 -5.02 -6.67
N GLY A 63 18.98 -4.72 -5.91
CA GLY A 63 19.21 -5.28 -4.57
C GLY A 63 18.27 -4.72 -3.50
N ARG A 64 17.26 -3.93 -3.88
CA ARG A 64 16.35 -3.21 -2.97
C ARG A 64 14.96 -3.08 -3.58
N LEU A 65 13.96 -3.09 -2.71
CA LEU A 65 12.56 -2.80 -3.06
C LEU A 65 12.30 -1.29 -3.14
N GLY A 66 11.15 -0.93 -3.71
CA GLY A 66 10.64 0.44 -3.79
C GLY A 66 10.77 1.03 -5.19
N GLY A 67 11.63 0.50 -6.06
CA GLY A 67 11.81 1.01 -7.42
C GLY A 67 12.12 2.51 -7.42
N ARG A 68 11.24 3.35 -7.99
CA ARG A 68 11.41 4.81 -7.99
C ARG A 68 11.29 5.45 -6.61
N VAL A 69 10.62 4.82 -5.65
CA VAL A 69 10.46 5.33 -4.28
C VAL A 69 11.48 4.76 -3.29
N SER A 70 12.49 4.01 -3.78
CA SER A 70 13.52 3.41 -2.94
C SER A 70 14.38 4.47 -2.25
N SER A 71 14.81 4.17 -1.01
CA SER A 71 15.81 4.94 -0.28
C SER A 71 16.98 4.07 0.18
N TRP A 72 18.13 4.69 0.45
CA TRP A 72 19.32 4.03 0.95
C TRP A 72 20.05 4.90 1.97
N GLY A 73 20.73 4.23 2.91
CA GLY A 73 21.53 4.90 3.94
C GLY A 73 22.81 5.51 3.37
N LEU A 74 23.23 6.59 4.01
CA LEU A 74 24.51 7.25 3.84
C LEU A 74 25.20 7.35 5.21
N ASP A 75 26.48 7.70 5.21
CA ASP A 75 27.24 7.91 6.45
C ASP A 75 26.63 9.00 7.33
N GLY A 76 26.81 8.85 8.65
CA GLY A 76 26.30 9.77 9.65
C GLY A 76 24.79 9.70 9.85
N GLY A 77 24.17 8.53 9.58
CA GLY A 77 22.74 8.30 9.81
C GLY A 77 21.82 9.01 8.81
N ARG A 78 22.36 9.53 7.71
CA ARG A 78 21.60 10.21 6.66
C ARG A 78 20.98 9.18 5.71
N THR A 79 19.94 9.58 4.99
CA THR A 79 19.27 8.73 4.00
C THR A 79 19.07 9.52 2.71
N MET A 80 19.18 8.85 1.58
CA MET A 80 18.96 9.41 0.24
C MET A 80 17.87 8.63 -0.49
N SER A 81 17.10 9.30 -1.33
CA SER A 81 16.10 8.72 -2.22
C SER A 81 16.34 9.16 -3.67
N ARG A 82 15.77 8.43 -4.64
CA ARG A 82 15.87 8.76 -6.07
C ARG A 82 15.12 10.04 -6.46
N GLY A 83 14.30 10.59 -5.57
CA GLY A 83 13.56 11.83 -5.80
C GLY A 83 12.69 12.23 -4.61
N PHE A 84 11.89 13.28 -4.81
CA PHE A 84 10.91 13.74 -3.85
C PHE A 84 9.63 12.91 -3.95
N HIS A 85 9.17 12.40 -2.81
CA HIS A 85 7.93 11.65 -2.69
C HIS A 85 7.10 12.22 -1.54
N ALA A 86 5.83 12.53 -1.82
CA ALA A 86 4.89 12.99 -0.82
C ALA A 86 3.59 12.21 -0.97
N PHE A 87 2.99 11.84 0.16
CA PHE A 87 1.66 11.26 0.18
C PHE A 87 0.64 12.38 0.36
N PHE A 88 -0.30 12.45 -0.57
CA PHE A 88 -1.45 13.33 -0.46
C PHE A 88 -2.64 12.48 -0.08
N ARG A 89 -3.43 12.97 0.87
CA ARG A 89 -4.67 12.30 1.23
C ARG A 89 -5.64 12.41 0.05
N GLN A 90 -6.14 11.28 -0.42
CA GLN A 90 -7.23 11.18 -1.39
C GLN A 90 -8.58 11.08 -0.68
#